data_AF-A0A4U5VQK2-F1
#
_entry.id   AF-A0A4U5VQK2-F1
#
_cell.length_a   1.000
_cell.length_b   1.000
_cell.length_c   1.000
_cell.angle_alpha   90.00
_cell.angle_beta   90.00
_cell.angle_gamma   90.00
#
_symmetry.space_group_name_H-M   'P 1'
#
loop_
_entity.id
_entity.type
_entity.pdbx_description
1 polymer ?
#
loop_
_entity_poly.entity_id
_entity_poly.type
_entity_poly.pdbx_seq_one_letter_code
_entity_poly.pdbx_strand_id
1 'polypeptide(L)'
;MRDRTKELGNSGEASDEDEEGRALMIKPGTSSAKEEKENDAFFKKVHEIHEGLHNLRRMVSDLETKQKTVLGVALPEESMKKELQTLRDEIKTLAGQIQRKLKSIESKKGEEDGKYIPINLRMQRTQHGVLSREFVELMGHCNTIQAQYRDRNVERIQRQLKITGTNVTDEELDTMLESGQTDVFTQNILIDAKATRQALNEIESRHDEILKLERSIKDLHEMFQYLAMEVEAQGEMVNRIEANIMQSSDYVEKAKENTAKAVTYQQKARKKKFWIAICLAILILILVISLITSFT
;
A
#
# COMPACT_ATOMS: atom_id res chain seq x y z
N MET A 1 -21.31 19.65 -8.88
CA MET A 1 -22.72 19.25 -8.71
C MET A 1 -23.35 20.19 -7.70
N ARG A 2 -24.52 20.78 -8.01
CA ARG A 2 -25.25 21.66 -7.08
C ARG A 2 -25.90 20.79 -6.02
N ASP A 3 -25.76 21.20 -4.76
CA ASP A 3 -26.33 20.53 -3.60
C ASP A 3 -27.87 20.61 -3.64
N ARG A 4 -28.51 19.46 -3.82
CA ARG A 4 -29.98 19.27 -3.86
C ARG A 4 -30.53 18.66 -2.57
N THR A 5 -29.73 18.58 -1.51
CA THR A 5 -30.15 17.99 -0.22
C THR A 5 -31.37 18.68 0.39
N LYS A 6 -31.59 19.96 0.07
CA LYS A 6 -32.74 20.76 0.53
C LYS A 6 -34.07 20.38 -0.11
N GLU A 7 -34.06 19.67 -1.25
CA GLU A 7 -35.29 19.22 -1.92
C GLU A 7 -35.92 17.99 -1.23
N LEU A 8 -35.18 17.33 -0.33
CA LEU A 8 -35.66 16.15 0.42
C LEU A 8 -36.43 16.51 1.71
N GLY A 9 -36.53 17.80 2.06
CA GLY A 9 -37.08 18.26 3.34
C GLY A 9 -38.57 18.64 3.34
N ASN A 10 -39.30 18.46 2.24
CA ASN A 10 -40.70 18.89 2.15
C ASN A 10 -41.60 17.81 1.54
N SER A 11 -41.68 16.67 2.20
CA SER A 11 -42.79 15.72 2.03
C SER A 11 -43.92 16.16 2.97
N GLY A 12 -44.78 17.04 2.48
CA GLY A 12 -46.06 17.33 3.14
C GLY A 12 -46.97 16.11 3.11
N GLU A 13 -47.76 15.99 4.16
CA GLU A 13 -48.96 15.14 4.32
C GLU A 13 -48.69 13.62 4.37
N ALA A 14 -48.58 13.13 5.60
CA ALA A 14 -48.81 11.73 5.94
C ALA A 14 -50.23 11.33 5.52
N SER A 15 -50.32 10.48 4.49
CA SER A 15 -51.53 9.73 4.14
C SER A 15 -51.20 8.24 4.32
N ASP A 16 -52.13 7.50 4.93
CA ASP A 16 -52.00 6.18 5.54
C ASP A 16 -51.68 5.02 4.54
N GLU A 17 -50.54 5.07 3.83
CA GLU A 17 -50.04 3.97 2.97
C GLU A 17 -48.66 3.42 3.41
N ASP A 18 -48.22 3.74 4.63
CA ASP A 18 -46.85 3.51 5.12
C ASP A 18 -46.48 2.06 5.53
N GLU A 19 -47.25 1.05 5.14
CA GLU A 19 -46.88 -0.35 5.44
C GLU A 19 -46.01 -1.00 4.35
N GLU A 20 -46.14 -0.57 3.09
CA GLU A 20 -45.29 -1.05 1.98
C GLU A 20 -43.92 -0.34 1.93
N GLY A 21 -43.85 0.93 2.33
CA GLY A 21 -42.59 1.69 2.40
C GLY A 21 -41.62 1.19 3.48
N ARG A 22 -42.13 0.61 4.57
CA ARG A 22 -41.30 0.02 5.63
C ARG A 22 -40.55 -1.24 5.18
N ALA A 23 -41.06 -1.98 4.20
CA ALA A 23 -40.41 -3.20 3.69
C ALA A 23 -39.21 -2.88 2.78
N LEU A 24 -39.12 -1.66 2.24
CA LEU A 24 -38.04 -1.20 1.37
C LEU A 24 -36.92 -0.45 2.13
N MET A 25 -37.06 -0.26 3.45
CA MET A 25 -35.91 0.09 4.28
C MET A 25 -34.97 -1.11 4.32
N ILE A 26 -34.05 -1.14 3.35
CA ILE A 26 -32.81 -1.89 3.41
C ILE A 26 -32.14 -1.46 4.72
N LYS A 27 -32.32 -2.24 5.78
CA LYS A 27 -31.47 -2.12 6.96
C LYS A 27 -30.03 -2.16 6.42
N PRO A 28 -29.18 -1.17 6.72
CA PRO A 28 -27.77 -1.26 6.35
C PRO A 28 -27.32 -2.61 6.87
N GLY A 29 -26.79 -3.44 5.96
CA GLY A 29 -26.41 -4.80 6.29
C GLY A 29 -25.59 -4.74 7.57
N THR A 30 -26.09 -5.37 8.62
CA THR A 30 -25.33 -5.55 9.85
C THR A 30 -24.09 -6.32 9.46
N SER A 31 -22.99 -5.61 9.22
CA SER A 31 -21.66 -6.16 9.28
C SER A 31 -21.61 -6.98 10.56
N SER A 32 -21.13 -8.22 10.47
CA SER A 32 -20.92 -8.98 11.70
C SER A 32 -19.98 -8.15 12.59
N ALA A 33 -20.20 -8.11 13.90
CA ALA A 33 -19.27 -7.43 14.83
C ALA A 33 -17.81 -7.92 14.68
N LYS A 34 -17.62 -9.08 14.05
CA LYS A 34 -16.33 -9.62 13.63
C LYS A 34 -15.73 -8.89 12.40
N GLU A 35 -16.53 -8.59 11.38
CA GLU A 35 -16.10 -7.89 10.16
C GLU A 35 -15.74 -6.43 10.44
N GLU A 36 -16.47 -5.75 11.32
CA GLU A 36 -16.13 -4.38 11.77
C GLU A 36 -14.77 -4.35 12.46
N LYS A 37 -14.52 -5.27 13.39
CA LYS A 37 -13.23 -5.38 14.08
C LYS A 37 -12.08 -5.71 13.13
N GLU A 38 -12.30 -6.57 12.15
CA GLU A 38 -11.29 -6.92 11.14
C GLU A 38 -10.98 -5.73 10.22
N ASN A 39 -12.00 -4.96 9.83
CA ASN A 39 -11.83 -3.74 9.04
C ASN A 39 -11.12 -2.64 9.82
N ASP A 40 -11.47 -2.40 11.08
CA ASP A 40 -10.78 -1.43 11.94
C ASP A 40 -9.29 -1.77 12.11
N ALA A 41 -8.99 -3.06 12.34
CA ALA A 41 -7.61 -3.52 12.43
C ALA A 41 -6.84 -3.33 11.11
N PHE A 42 -7.50 -3.55 9.96
CA PHE A 42 -6.92 -3.30 8.64
C PHE A 42 -6.65 -1.81 8.42
N PHE A 43 -7.62 -0.93 8.69
CA PHE A 43 -7.46 0.52 8.52
C PHE A 43 -6.37 1.08 9.43
N LYS A 44 -6.25 0.55 10.65
CA LYS A 44 -5.14 0.90 11.54
C LYS A 44 -3.77 0.57 10.91
N LYS A 45 -3.62 -0.62 10.32
CA LYS A 45 -2.38 -0.99 9.61
C LYS A 45 -2.12 -0.08 8.40
N VAL A 46 -3.14 0.21 7.61
CA VAL A 46 -3.05 1.15 6.47
C VAL A 46 -2.59 2.52 6.92
N HIS A 47 -3.15 3.03 8.01
CA HIS A 47 -2.75 4.31 8.59
C HIS A 47 -1.29 4.32 9.05
N GLU A 48 -0.85 3.27 9.75
CA GLU A 48 0.55 3.09 10.17
C GLU A 48 1.52 3.03 8.96
N ILE A 49 1.09 2.43 7.84
CA ILE A 49 1.89 2.40 6.60
C ILE A 49 1.99 3.81 6.00
N HIS A 50 0.88 4.54 5.92
CA HIS A 50 0.88 5.94 5.43
C HIS A 50 1.79 6.83 6.28
N GLU A 51 1.71 6.72 7.60
CA GLU A 51 2.60 7.48 8.50
C GLU A 51 4.06 7.10 8.29
N GLY A 52 4.35 5.80 8.15
CA GLY A 52 5.67 5.29 7.81
C GLY A 52 6.21 5.87 6.50
N LEU A 53 5.39 5.88 5.44
CA LEU A 53 5.74 6.45 4.13
C LEU A 53 6.03 7.94 4.20
N HIS A 54 5.21 8.70 4.94
CA HIS A 54 5.43 10.13 5.15
C HIS A 54 6.74 10.40 5.90
N ASN A 55 7.02 9.63 6.96
CA ASN A 55 8.27 9.73 7.71
C ASN A 55 9.48 9.34 6.85
N LEU A 56 9.37 8.28 6.06
CA LEU A 56 10.42 7.85 5.13
C LEU A 56 10.70 8.95 4.09
N ARG A 57 9.66 9.59 3.55
CA ARG A 57 9.80 10.71 2.62
C ARG A 57 10.57 11.87 3.23
N ARG A 58 10.28 12.22 4.48
CA ARG A 58 11.02 13.26 5.21
C ARG A 58 12.49 12.86 5.38
N MET A 59 12.77 11.63 5.80
CA MET A 59 14.14 11.15 5.99
C MET A 59 14.95 11.14 4.68
N VAL A 60 14.34 10.77 3.56
CA VAL A 60 14.97 10.83 2.23
C VAL A 60 15.30 12.28 1.84
N SER A 61 14.41 13.23 2.12
CA SER A 61 14.68 14.66 1.91
C SER A 61 15.82 15.19 2.80
N ASP A 62 15.86 14.74 4.06
CA ASP A 62 16.93 15.09 5.00
C ASP A 62 18.27 14.49 4.54
N LEU A 63 18.26 13.27 3.98
CA LEU A 63 19.43 12.60 3.42
C LEU A 63 20.01 13.39 2.26
N GLU A 64 19.17 13.81 1.31
CA GLU A 64 19.58 14.64 0.18
C GLU A 64 20.23 15.96 0.65
N THR A 65 19.63 16.59 1.66
CA THR A 65 20.14 17.85 2.21
C THR A 65 21.50 17.66 2.87
N LYS A 66 21.67 16.61 3.70
CA LYS A 66 22.95 16.30 4.34
C LYS A 66 24.04 15.94 3.33
N GLN A 67 23.69 15.19 2.29
CA GLN A 67 24.57 14.86 1.19
C GLN A 67 25.10 16.11 0.48
N LYS A 68 24.23 17.10 0.19
CA LYS A 68 24.65 18.40 -0.37
C LYS A 68 25.63 19.13 0.56
N THR A 69 25.37 19.14 1.87
CA THR A 69 26.28 19.76 2.86
C THR A 69 27.65 19.06 2.87
N VAL A 70 27.67 17.72 2.85
CA VAL A 70 28.91 16.93 2.85
C VAL A 70 29.72 17.11 1.55
N LEU A 71 29.06 17.29 0.39
CA LEU A 71 29.73 17.64 -0.87
C LEU A 71 30.26 19.08 -0.91
N GLY A 72 29.74 19.96 -0.06
CA GLY A 72 30.18 21.34 0.08
C GLY A 72 31.55 21.49 0.75
N VAL A 73 31.98 20.48 1.51
CA VAL A 73 33.25 20.49 2.26
C VAL A 73 34.26 19.54 1.60
N ALA A 74 35.50 19.99 1.41
CA ALA A 74 36.58 19.17 0.83
C ALA A 74 36.86 17.92 1.70
N LEU A 75 37.08 18.13 3.00
CA LEU A 75 37.29 17.07 4.00
C LEU A 75 36.16 17.14 5.05
N PRO A 76 35.10 16.33 4.91
CA PRO A 76 34.02 16.28 5.88
C PRO A 76 34.50 15.80 7.24
N GLU A 77 33.94 16.38 8.30
CA GLU A 77 34.14 15.89 9.65
C GLU A 77 33.53 14.49 9.82
N GLU A 78 34.12 13.71 10.72
CA GLU A 78 33.64 12.35 11.01
C GLU A 78 32.21 12.33 11.55
N SER A 79 31.80 13.40 12.25
CA SER A 79 30.42 13.64 12.70
C SER A 79 29.44 13.63 11.52
N MET A 80 29.74 14.35 10.44
CA MET A 80 28.89 14.46 9.26
C MET A 80 28.75 13.11 8.55
N LYS A 81 29.85 12.36 8.43
CA LYS A 81 29.85 11.01 7.83
C LYS A 81 29.01 10.04 8.66
N LYS A 82 29.18 10.07 9.98
CA LYS A 82 28.41 9.24 10.91
C LYS A 82 26.92 9.56 10.83
N GLU A 83 26.56 10.83 10.77
CA GLU A 83 25.16 11.24 10.62
C GLU A 83 24.53 10.75 9.31
N LEU A 84 25.27 10.79 8.19
CA LEU A 84 24.81 10.21 6.93
C LEU A 84 24.59 8.70 7.04
N GLN A 85 25.53 7.98 7.67
CA GLN A 85 25.41 6.54 7.85
C GLN A 85 24.22 6.19 8.74
N THR A 86 24.05 6.86 9.89
CA THR A 86 22.88 6.68 10.76
C THR A 86 21.59 6.88 9.98
N LEU A 87 21.49 7.94 9.19
CA LEU A 87 20.27 8.23 8.43
C LEU A 87 19.99 7.16 7.36
N ARG A 88 21.02 6.62 6.70
CA ARG A 88 20.88 5.48 5.77
C ARG A 88 20.36 4.24 6.49
N ASP A 89 20.90 3.93 7.66
CA ASP A 89 20.51 2.77 8.46
C ASP A 89 19.07 2.89 8.99
N GLU A 90 18.66 4.09 9.40
CA GLU A 90 17.29 4.39 9.79
C GLU A 90 16.32 4.27 8.61
N ILE A 91 16.68 4.81 7.43
CA ILE A 91 15.91 4.66 6.18
C ILE A 91 15.73 3.18 5.84
N LYS A 92 16.81 2.38 5.87
CA LYS A 92 16.75 0.94 5.64
C LYS A 92 15.82 0.24 6.62
N THR A 93 15.91 0.59 7.91
CA THR A 93 15.10 -0.02 8.96
C THR A 93 13.62 0.30 8.76
N LEU A 94 13.27 1.57 8.52
CA LEU A 94 11.90 2.01 8.31
C LEU A 94 11.32 1.42 7.00
N ALA A 95 12.08 1.43 5.92
CA ALA A 95 11.69 0.83 4.65
C ALA A 95 11.38 -0.67 4.82
N GLY A 96 12.22 -1.42 5.53
CA GLY A 96 11.98 -2.83 5.84
C GLY A 96 10.76 -3.06 6.75
N GLN A 97 10.45 -2.14 7.67
CA GLN A 97 9.22 -2.20 8.47
C GLN A 97 7.97 -1.98 7.60
N ILE A 98 7.99 -0.98 6.71
CA ILE A 98 6.91 -0.69 5.79
C ILE A 98 6.68 -1.86 4.84
N GLN A 99 7.74 -2.43 4.26
CA GLN A 99 7.67 -3.60 3.39
C GLN A 99 6.99 -4.79 4.09
N ARG A 100 7.34 -5.08 5.35
CA ARG A 100 6.68 -6.15 6.13
C ARG A 100 5.21 -5.85 6.41
N LYS A 101 4.87 -4.58 6.70
CA LYS A 101 3.47 -4.17 6.91
C LYS A 101 2.65 -4.28 5.63
N LEU A 102 3.19 -3.84 4.49
CA LEU A 102 2.59 -3.99 3.15
C LEU A 102 2.28 -5.47 2.87
N LYS A 103 3.27 -6.34 3.04
CA LYS A 103 3.07 -7.80 2.90
C LYS A 103 2.00 -8.37 3.85
N SER A 104 1.85 -7.79 5.04
CA SER A 104 0.84 -8.25 6.01
C SER A 104 -0.60 -7.84 5.68
N ILE A 105 -0.78 -6.82 4.82
CA ILE A 105 -2.08 -6.35 4.33
C ILE A 105 -2.36 -6.86 2.91
N GLU A 106 -1.42 -7.59 2.31
CA GLU A 106 -1.58 -8.28 1.04
C GLU A 106 -2.72 -9.30 1.17
N SER A 107 -3.72 -9.16 0.31
CA SER A 107 -4.81 -10.14 0.25
C SER A 107 -4.36 -11.39 -0.49
N LYS A 108 -4.49 -12.58 0.11
CA LYS A 108 -4.18 -13.85 -0.57
C LYS A 108 -4.94 -13.93 -1.90
N LYS A 109 -4.24 -14.21 -3.00
CA LYS A 109 -4.84 -14.67 -4.26
C LYS A 109 -5.52 -16.03 -3.99
N GLY A 110 -6.77 -16.01 -3.53
CA GLY A 110 -7.59 -17.22 -3.47
C GLY A 110 -7.91 -17.67 -4.90
N GLU A 111 -8.02 -18.98 -5.12
CA GLU A 111 -8.45 -19.57 -6.40
C GLU A 111 -9.74 -18.89 -6.87
N GLU A 112 -9.60 -18.05 -7.89
CA GLU A 112 -10.66 -17.22 -8.42
C GLU A 112 -11.55 -18.08 -9.31
N ASP A 113 -12.51 -18.76 -8.70
CA ASP A 113 -13.68 -19.24 -9.44
C ASP A 113 -14.48 -17.99 -9.82
N GLY A 114 -14.21 -17.46 -11.02
CA GLY A 114 -14.34 -16.06 -11.45
C GLY A 114 -15.75 -15.45 -11.46
N LYS A 115 -16.45 -15.47 -10.33
CA LYS A 115 -17.88 -15.10 -10.26
C LYS A 115 -18.23 -14.11 -9.15
N TYR A 116 -17.32 -13.77 -8.22
CA TYR A 116 -17.58 -12.78 -7.16
C TYR A 116 -16.35 -12.38 -6.33
N ILE A 117 -16.14 -11.07 -6.13
CA ILE A 117 -15.12 -10.51 -5.22
C ILE A 117 -15.80 -9.63 -4.15
N PRO A 118 -15.72 -9.96 -2.85
CA PRO A 118 -16.31 -9.15 -1.77
C PRO A 118 -15.80 -7.70 -1.73
N ILE A 119 -16.63 -6.75 -1.28
CA ILE A 119 -16.26 -5.33 -1.13
C ILE A 119 -15.00 -5.16 -0.26
N ASN A 120 -14.94 -5.82 0.89
CA ASN A 120 -13.77 -5.75 1.79
C ASN A 120 -12.49 -6.19 1.08
N LEU A 121 -12.55 -7.26 0.28
CA LEU A 121 -11.39 -7.76 -0.47
C LEU A 121 -10.95 -6.79 -1.56
N ARG A 122 -11.89 -6.17 -2.28
CA ARG A 122 -11.59 -5.13 -3.28
C ARG A 122 -10.95 -3.90 -2.64
N MET A 123 -11.49 -3.45 -1.51
CA MET A 123 -10.94 -2.34 -0.74
C MET A 123 -9.51 -2.65 -0.29
N GLN A 124 -9.25 -3.84 0.27
CA GLN A 124 -7.92 -4.26 0.70
C GLN A 124 -6.92 -4.29 -0.47
N ARG A 125 -7.31 -4.88 -1.62
CA ARG A 125 -6.49 -4.90 -2.85
C ARG A 125 -6.15 -3.49 -3.34
N THR A 126 -7.13 -2.59 -3.39
CA THR A 126 -6.92 -1.21 -3.82
C THR A 126 -5.96 -0.47 -2.89
N GLN A 127 -6.19 -0.56 -1.57
CA GLN A 127 -5.31 0.09 -0.58
C GLN A 127 -3.89 -0.46 -0.64
N HIS A 128 -3.72 -1.78 -0.71
CA HIS A 128 -2.42 -2.41 -0.89
C HIS A 128 -1.72 -1.90 -2.16
N GLY A 129 -2.43 -1.86 -3.29
CA GLY A 129 -1.87 -1.42 -4.57
C GLY A 129 -1.41 0.03 -4.57
N VAL A 130 -2.23 0.94 -4.01
CA VAL A 130 -1.87 2.36 -3.90
C VAL A 130 -0.64 2.56 -3.00
N LEU A 131 -0.63 1.95 -1.82
CA LEU A 131 0.49 2.08 -0.87
C LEU A 131 1.78 1.44 -1.40
N SER A 132 1.67 0.30 -2.08
CA SER A 132 2.82 -0.38 -2.69
C SER A 132 3.43 0.46 -3.80
N ARG A 133 2.59 1.08 -4.64
CA ARG A 133 3.04 2.00 -5.68
C ARG A 133 3.75 3.20 -5.08
N GLU A 134 3.16 3.84 -4.07
CA GLU A 134 3.80 4.98 -3.40
C GLU A 134 5.15 4.60 -2.78
N PHE A 135 5.24 3.42 -2.15
CA PHE A 135 6.50 2.91 -1.61
C PHE A 135 7.55 2.74 -2.70
N VAL A 136 7.22 2.08 -3.82
CA VAL A 136 8.15 1.86 -4.93
C VAL A 136 8.60 3.18 -5.54
N GLU A 137 7.69 4.14 -5.74
CA GLU A 137 8.04 5.48 -6.25
C GLU A 137 9.00 6.22 -5.30
N LEU A 138 8.73 6.18 -3.99
CA LEU A 138 9.58 6.83 -2.97
C LEU A 138 10.96 6.18 -2.88
N MET A 139 11.02 4.85 -2.86
CA MET A 139 12.30 4.15 -2.88
C MET A 139 13.05 4.46 -4.18
N GLY A 140 12.34 4.55 -5.32
CA GLY A 140 12.90 4.89 -6.65
C GLY A 140 13.62 6.23 -6.62
N HIS A 141 12.96 7.19 -5.98
CA HIS A 141 13.52 8.51 -5.75
C HIS A 141 14.76 8.47 -4.83
N CYS A 142 14.71 7.72 -3.73
CA CYS A 142 15.86 7.54 -2.83
C CYS A 142 17.07 6.95 -3.57
N ASN A 143 16.86 5.91 -4.39
CA ASN A 143 17.91 5.32 -5.22
C ASN A 143 18.51 6.33 -6.20
N THR A 144 17.67 7.16 -6.82
CA THR A 144 18.12 8.22 -7.75
C THR A 144 18.99 9.24 -7.03
N ILE A 145 18.59 9.70 -5.83
CA ILE A 145 19.38 10.63 -5.00
C ILE A 145 20.74 10.01 -4.64
N GLN A 146 20.75 8.74 -4.23
CA GLN A 146 22.00 8.04 -3.90
C GLN A 146 22.91 7.90 -5.12
N ALA A 147 22.39 7.49 -6.28
CA ALA A 147 23.16 7.39 -7.52
C ALA A 147 23.78 8.75 -7.91
N GLN A 148 23.00 9.84 -7.87
CA GLN A 148 23.50 11.19 -8.13
C GLN A 148 24.62 11.57 -7.14
N TYR A 149 24.47 11.23 -5.87
CA TYR A 149 25.52 11.47 -4.88
C TYR A 149 26.79 10.65 -5.17
N ARG A 150 26.68 9.40 -5.64
CA ARG A 150 27.83 8.60 -6.11
C ARG A 150 28.58 9.36 -7.20
N ASP A 151 27.87 9.75 -8.25
CA ASP A 151 28.46 10.41 -9.43
C ASP A 151 29.19 11.69 -9.03
N ARG A 152 28.62 12.48 -8.10
CA ARG A 152 29.29 13.67 -7.56
C ARG A 152 30.57 13.37 -6.78
N ASN A 153 30.63 12.26 -6.05
CA ASN A 153 31.87 11.86 -5.36
C ASN A 153 32.92 11.38 -6.38
N VAL A 154 32.51 10.68 -7.44
CA VAL A 154 33.40 10.29 -8.55
C VAL A 154 33.97 11.53 -9.27
N GLU A 155 33.12 12.50 -9.63
CA GLU A 155 33.55 13.78 -10.23
C GLU A 155 34.58 14.51 -9.35
N ARG A 156 34.41 14.46 -8.02
CA ARG A 156 35.36 15.05 -7.06
C ARG A 156 36.69 14.32 -7.08
N ILE A 157 36.69 12.99 -7.04
CA ILE A 157 37.91 12.16 -7.11
C ILE A 157 38.67 12.44 -8.42
N GLN A 158 37.97 12.47 -9.56
CA GLN A 158 38.57 12.81 -10.85
C GLN A 158 39.27 14.17 -10.85
N ARG A 159 38.63 15.19 -10.25
CA ARG A 159 39.24 16.52 -10.13
C ARG A 159 40.50 16.50 -9.26
N GLN A 160 40.48 15.77 -8.15
CA GLN A 160 41.66 15.65 -7.28
C GLN A 160 42.82 14.92 -7.99
N LEU A 161 42.53 13.88 -8.78
CA LEU A 161 43.55 13.17 -9.58
C LEU A 161 44.19 14.07 -10.64
N LYS A 162 43.38 14.92 -11.30
CA LYS A 162 43.89 15.91 -12.26
C LYS A 162 44.80 16.94 -11.58
N ILE A 163 44.48 17.36 -10.35
CA ILE A 163 45.31 18.29 -9.56
C ILE A 163 46.65 17.66 -9.20
N THR A 164 46.68 16.35 -8.90
CA THR A 164 47.92 15.63 -8.55
C THR A 164 48.74 15.23 -9.78
N GLY A 165 48.28 15.57 -10.99
CA GLY A 165 48.97 15.29 -12.25
C GLY A 165 48.77 13.88 -12.79
N THR A 166 47.82 13.11 -12.21
CA THR A 166 47.47 11.77 -12.69
C THR A 166 46.29 11.87 -13.65
N ASN A 167 46.53 11.67 -14.94
CA ASN A 167 45.46 11.59 -15.94
C ASN A 167 44.93 10.16 -15.98
N VAL A 168 43.77 9.95 -15.36
CA VAL A 168 43.02 8.68 -15.38
C VAL A 168 41.79 8.88 -16.26
N THR A 169 41.50 7.93 -17.14
CA THR A 169 40.25 7.90 -17.92
C THR A 169 39.05 7.56 -17.03
N ASP A 170 37.84 7.82 -17.50
CA ASP A 170 36.63 7.52 -16.71
C ASP A 170 36.52 6.00 -16.47
N GLU A 171 36.81 5.19 -17.49
CA GLU A 171 36.78 3.73 -17.41
C GLU A 171 37.84 3.14 -16.46
N GLU A 172 39.05 3.70 -16.48
CA GLU A 172 40.11 3.30 -15.55
C GLU A 172 39.73 3.66 -14.12
N LEU A 173 39.12 4.83 -13.89
CA LEU A 173 38.71 5.23 -12.55
C LEU A 173 37.58 4.33 -12.02
N ASP A 174 36.57 4.03 -12.83
CA ASP A 174 35.51 3.11 -12.40
C ASP A 174 36.08 1.72 -12.06
N THR A 175 37.01 1.21 -12.87
CA THR A 175 37.71 -0.06 -12.57
C THR A 175 38.50 0.00 -11.25
N MET A 176 39.11 1.15 -10.96
CA MET A 176 39.84 1.38 -9.70
C MET A 176 38.90 1.43 -8.50
N LEU A 177 37.72 2.05 -8.64
CA LEU A 177 36.69 2.07 -7.60
C LEU A 177 36.10 0.68 -7.36
N GLU A 178 35.82 -0.08 -8.42
CA GLU A 178 35.26 -1.44 -8.33
C GLU A 178 36.24 -2.46 -7.73
N SER A 179 37.51 -2.37 -8.10
CA SER A 179 38.56 -3.27 -7.59
C SER A 179 38.92 -2.99 -6.12
N GLY A 180 38.53 -1.85 -5.58
CA GLY A 180 38.86 -1.41 -4.22
C GLY A 180 40.35 -1.18 -3.98
N GLN A 181 41.17 -1.17 -5.04
CA GLN A 181 42.62 -0.95 -4.94
C GLN A 181 42.91 0.54 -4.77
N THR A 182 43.02 0.97 -3.52
CA THR A 182 43.41 2.35 -3.16
C THR A 182 44.89 2.65 -3.42
N ASP A 183 45.72 1.62 -3.56
CA ASP A 183 47.17 1.75 -3.77
C ASP A 183 47.53 2.48 -5.07
N VAL A 184 46.66 2.41 -6.09
CA VAL A 184 46.89 3.10 -7.37
C VAL A 184 46.81 4.63 -7.19
N PHE A 185 46.01 5.11 -6.22
CA PHE A 185 45.97 6.53 -5.89
C PHE A 185 47.27 7.02 -5.25
N THR A 186 48.03 6.16 -4.57
CA THR A 186 49.25 6.53 -3.84
C THR A 186 50.55 6.25 -4.60
N GLN A 187 50.54 5.34 -5.59
CA GLN A 187 51.74 4.88 -6.30
C GLN A 187 52.41 5.91 -7.23
N ASN A 188 51.67 6.90 -7.77
CA ASN A 188 52.20 7.84 -8.77
C ASN A 188 52.28 9.30 -8.31
N ILE A 189 51.87 9.63 -7.08
CA ILE A 189 51.86 11.03 -6.64
C ILE A 189 53.16 11.35 -5.91
N LEU A 190 53.91 12.34 -6.42
CA LEU A 190 55.08 12.89 -5.75
C LEU A 190 54.66 13.45 -4.38
N ILE A 191 55.07 12.76 -3.30
CA ILE A 191 54.64 12.96 -1.91
C ILE A 191 55.09 14.34 -1.33
N ASP A 192 55.98 15.05 -2.02
CA ASP A 192 56.67 16.24 -1.50
C ASP A 192 55.82 17.52 -1.44
N ALA A 193 54.67 17.59 -2.11
CA ALA A 193 53.80 18.76 -2.03
C ALA A 193 52.67 18.54 -1.00
N LYS A 194 52.57 19.44 0.00
CA LYS A 194 51.47 19.49 0.97
C LYS A 194 50.07 19.42 0.32
N ALA A 195 49.93 20.00 -0.88
CA ALA A 195 48.72 19.96 -1.69
C ALA A 195 48.36 18.53 -2.15
N THR A 196 49.34 17.74 -2.57
CA THR A 196 49.17 16.34 -2.99
C THR A 196 48.66 15.46 -1.85
N ARG A 197 49.19 15.67 -0.63
CA ARG A 197 48.76 14.93 0.57
C ARG A 197 47.31 15.22 0.94
N GLN A 198 46.88 16.47 0.79
CA GLN A 198 45.49 16.86 1.02
C GLN A 198 44.54 16.26 -0.02
N ALA A 199 44.93 16.27 -1.29
CA ALA A 199 44.15 15.66 -2.38
C ALA A 199 43.98 14.15 -2.16
N LEU A 200 45.03 13.44 -1.73
CA LEU A 200 44.97 12.04 -1.36
C LEU A 200 43.96 11.76 -0.24
N ASN A 201 44.02 12.52 0.86
CA ASN A 201 43.09 12.35 1.98
C ASN A 201 41.63 12.58 1.56
N GLU A 202 41.40 13.53 0.65
CA GLU A 202 40.06 13.77 0.08
C GLU A 202 39.62 12.58 -0.78
N ILE A 203 40.47 12.07 -1.66
CA ILE A 203 40.17 10.89 -2.49
C ILE A 203 39.79 9.69 -1.61
N GLU A 204 40.61 9.38 -0.61
CA GLU A 204 40.35 8.26 0.31
C GLU A 204 39.02 8.43 1.05
N SER A 205 38.78 9.63 1.60
CA SER A 205 37.52 9.94 2.28
C SER A 205 36.29 9.82 1.38
N ARG A 206 36.42 10.10 0.08
CA ARG A 206 35.31 10.03 -0.89
C ARG A 206 35.09 8.61 -1.36
N HIS A 207 36.16 7.84 -1.53
CA HIS A 207 36.09 6.42 -1.84
C HIS A 207 35.38 5.62 -0.73
N ASP A 208 35.74 5.83 0.54
CA ASP A 208 35.04 5.20 1.67
C ASP A 208 33.54 5.52 1.68
N GLU A 209 33.19 6.76 1.32
CA GLU A 209 31.80 7.20 1.23
C GLU A 209 31.05 6.51 0.06
N ILE A 210 31.71 6.32 -1.09
CA ILE A 210 31.16 5.55 -2.23
C ILE A 210 30.89 4.10 -1.82
N LEU A 211 31.81 3.45 -1.12
CA LEU A 211 31.63 2.06 -0.68
C LEU A 211 30.44 1.90 0.27
N LYS A 212 30.24 2.84 1.19
CA LYS A 212 29.07 2.86 2.10
C LYS A 212 27.77 3.08 1.34
N LEU A 213 27.80 3.96 0.35
CA LEU A 213 26.66 4.27 -0.50
C LEU A 213 26.25 3.06 -1.36
N GLU A 214 27.19 2.37 -1.99
CA GLU A 214 26.92 1.20 -2.81
C GLU A 214 26.28 0.05 -2.01
N ARG A 215 26.72 -0.15 -0.76
CA ARG A 215 26.04 -1.07 0.16
C ARG A 215 24.59 -0.66 0.42
N SER A 216 24.35 0.64 0.65
CA SER A 216 22.99 1.15 0.85
C SER A 216 22.13 0.97 -0.40
N ILE A 217 22.63 1.30 -1.58
CA ILE A 217 21.94 1.08 -2.87
C ILE A 217 21.58 -0.41 -3.06
N LYS A 218 22.50 -1.32 -2.75
CA LYS A 218 22.26 -2.75 -2.83
C LYS A 218 21.14 -3.21 -1.87
N ASP A 219 21.18 -2.74 -0.63
CA ASP A 219 20.12 -3.00 0.36
C ASP A 219 18.75 -2.50 -0.13
N LEU A 220 18.70 -1.32 -0.77
CA LEU A 220 17.47 -0.82 -1.37
C LEU A 220 17.00 -1.70 -2.52
N HIS A 221 17.91 -2.12 -3.40
CA HIS A 221 17.62 -2.97 -4.55
C HIS A 221 16.94 -4.29 -4.17
N GLU A 222 17.39 -4.93 -3.08
CA GLU A 222 16.75 -6.14 -2.55
C GLU A 222 15.28 -5.89 -2.14
N MET A 223 14.96 -4.72 -1.58
CA MET A 223 13.59 -4.35 -1.24
C MET A 223 12.73 -4.09 -2.49
N PHE A 224 13.33 -3.55 -3.57
CA PHE A 224 12.63 -3.26 -4.82
C PHE A 224 12.26 -4.51 -5.61
N GLN A 225 13.15 -5.50 -5.72
CA GLN A 225 12.88 -6.70 -6.52
C GLN A 225 11.60 -7.41 -6.08
N TYR A 226 11.31 -7.41 -4.77
CA TYR A 226 10.08 -7.99 -4.24
C TYR A 226 8.82 -7.21 -4.68
N LEU A 227 8.82 -5.89 -4.55
CA LEU A 227 7.63 -5.08 -4.80
C LEU A 227 7.40 -4.76 -6.28
N ALA A 228 8.45 -4.68 -7.10
CA ALA A 228 8.32 -4.46 -8.54
C ALA A 228 7.52 -5.60 -9.21
N MET A 229 7.77 -6.85 -8.81
CA MET A 229 7.02 -8.01 -9.27
C MET A 229 5.54 -7.96 -8.83
N GLU A 230 5.26 -7.49 -7.62
CA GLU A 230 3.89 -7.42 -7.10
C GLU A 230 3.07 -6.27 -7.68
N VAL A 231 3.67 -5.10 -7.89
CA VAL A 231 2.99 -3.93 -8.47
C VAL A 231 2.64 -4.18 -9.95
N GLU A 232 3.53 -4.82 -10.71
CA GLU A 232 3.26 -5.21 -12.11
C GLU A 232 2.11 -6.24 -12.18
N ALA A 233 2.08 -7.21 -11.27
CA ALA A 233 1.00 -8.20 -11.19
C ALA A 233 -0.36 -7.64 -10.72
N GLN A 234 -0.38 -6.47 -10.07
CA GLN A 234 -1.60 -5.79 -9.61
C GLN A 234 -2.10 -4.71 -10.60
N GLY A 235 -1.35 -4.45 -11.68
CA GLY A 235 -1.50 -3.32 -12.60
C GLY A 235 -2.82 -3.23 -13.39
N GLU A 236 -3.65 -4.27 -13.43
CA GLU A 236 -4.89 -4.24 -14.23
C GLU A 236 -6.16 -3.79 -13.48
N MET A 237 -6.19 -3.83 -12.14
CA MET A 237 -7.44 -3.59 -11.38
C MET A 237 -7.51 -2.23 -10.66
N VAL A 238 -6.38 -1.56 -10.43
CA VAL A 238 -6.32 -0.36 -9.58
C VAL A 238 -6.83 0.91 -10.29
N ASN A 239 -6.67 1.03 -11.60
CA ASN A 239 -7.03 2.26 -12.35
C ASN A 239 -8.44 2.28 -12.96
N ARG A 240 -9.19 1.17 -12.93
CA ARG A 240 -10.55 1.13 -13.48
C ARG A 240 -11.57 1.22 -12.35
N ILE A 241 -11.90 2.46 -11.97
CA ILE A 241 -13.14 2.76 -11.21
C ILE A 241 -14.32 2.02 -11.87
N GLU A 242 -14.35 2.00 -13.21
CA GLU A 242 -15.33 1.27 -14.03
C GLU A 242 -15.35 -0.25 -13.77
N ALA A 243 -14.21 -0.92 -13.63
CA ALA A 243 -14.15 -2.36 -13.36
C ALA A 243 -14.64 -2.68 -11.93
N ASN A 244 -14.30 -1.83 -10.96
CA ASN A 244 -14.80 -1.94 -9.60
C ASN A 244 -16.32 -1.68 -9.50
N ILE A 245 -16.85 -0.79 -10.34
CA ILE A 245 -18.30 -0.54 -10.46
C ILE A 245 -19.01 -1.71 -11.13
N MET A 246 -18.45 -2.25 -12.22
CA MET A 246 -18.98 -3.44 -12.93
C MET A 246 -19.15 -4.62 -11.98
N GLN A 247 -18.15 -4.94 -11.15
CA GLN A 247 -18.26 -6.01 -10.15
C GLN A 247 -19.31 -5.73 -9.06
N SER A 248 -19.70 -4.47 -8.84
CA SER A 248 -20.77 -4.11 -7.90
C SER A 248 -22.16 -4.31 -8.50
N SER A 249 -22.29 -4.28 -9.84
CA SER A 249 -23.52 -4.62 -10.56
C SER A 249 -23.97 -6.05 -10.27
N ASP A 250 -23.02 -7.00 -10.18
CA ASP A 250 -23.30 -8.41 -9.85
C ASP A 250 -24.00 -8.58 -8.48
N TYR A 251 -23.76 -7.65 -7.54
CA TYR A 251 -24.40 -7.65 -6.22
C TYR A 251 -25.88 -7.29 -6.31
N VAL A 252 -26.21 -6.30 -7.15
CA VAL A 252 -27.59 -5.88 -7.40
C VAL A 252 -28.36 -6.99 -8.13
N GLU A 253 -27.70 -7.69 -9.05
CA GLU A 253 -28.29 -8.82 -9.76
C GLU A 253 -28.58 -10.01 -8.82
N LYS A 254 -27.64 -10.39 -7.96
CA LYS A 254 -27.89 -11.42 -6.92
C LYS A 254 -28.95 -10.99 -5.91
N ALA A 255 -28.97 -9.72 -5.51
CA ALA A 255 -30.00 -9.19 -4.63
C ALA A 255 -31.39 -9.27 -5.28
N LYS A 256 -31.49 -8.95 -6.58
CA LYS A 256 -32.72 -9.11 -7.37
C LYS A 256 -33.17 -10.58 -7.44
N GLU A 257 -32.24 -11.51 -7.65
CA GLU A 257 -32.57 -12.95 -7.69
C GLU A 257 -33.05 -13.47 -6.32
N ASN A 258 -32.34 -13.10 -5.24
CA ASN A 258 -32.69 -13.52 -3.88
C ASN A 258 -34.02 -12.92 -3.42
N THR A 259 -34.31 -11.66 -3.75
CA THR A 259 -35.61 -11.03 -3.46
C THR A 259 -36.74 -11.68 -4.26
N ALA A 260 -36.52 -12.00 -5.53
CA ALA A 260 -37.49 -12.76 -6.34
C ALA A 260 -37.79 -14.13 -5.71
N LYS A 261 -36.76 -14.89 -5.31
CA LYS A 261 -36.94 -16.18 -4.61
C LYS A 261 -37.68 -15.99 -3.28
N ALA A 262 -37.35 -14.98 -2.50
CA ALA A 262 -38.02 -14.69 -1.22
C ALA A 262 -39.53 -14.43 -1.40
N VAL A 263 -39.92 -13.67 -2.42
CA VAL A 263 -41.33 -13.45 -2.76
C VAL A 263 -42.03 -14.77 -3.10
N THR A 264 -41.41 -15.64 -3.91
CA THR A 264 -42.00 -16.94 -4.24
C THR A 264 -42.14 -17.85 -3.01
N TYR A 265 -41.18 -17.82 -2.08
CA TYR A 265 -41.26 -18.57 -0.84
C TYR A 265 -42.34 -18.01 0.10
N GLN A 266 -42.48 -16.70 0.20
CA GLN A 266 -43.53 -16.06 0.99
C GLN A 266 -44.93 -16.41 0.44
N GLN A 267 -45.11 -16.39 -0.88
CA GLN A 267 -46.37 -16.81 -1.51
C GLN A 267 -46.68 -18.29 -1.22
N LYS A 268 -45.70 -19.19 -1.33
CA LYS A 268 -45.87 -20.61 -0.98
C LYS A 268 -46.19 -20.79 0.51
N ALA A 269 -45.54 -20.04 1.39
CA ALA A 269 -45.78 -20.09 2.83
C ALA A 269 -47.21 -19.63 3.19
N ARG A 270 -47.71 -18.55 2.56
CA ARG A 270 -49.11 -18.09 2.73
C ARG A 270 -50.12 -19.16 2.33
N LYS A 271 -49.91 -19.82 1.17
CA LYS A 271 -50.77 -20.93 0.74
C LYS A 271 -50.74 -22.10 1.74
N LYS A 272 -49.58 -22.48 2.25
CA LYS A 272 -49.46 -23.53 3.28
C LYS A 272 -50.17 -23.15 4.59
N LYS A 273 -50.06 -21.90 5.05
CA LYS A 273 -50.77 -21.41 6.23
C LYS A 273 -52.29 -21.49 6.06
N PHE A 274 -52.81 -21.16 4.87
CA PHE A 274 -54.23 -21.26 4.56
C PHE A 274 -54.74 -22.70 4.63
N TRP A 275 -54.00 -23.65 4.04
CA TRP A 275 -54.33 -25.08 4.13
C TRP A 275 -54.31 -25.60 5.57
N ILE A 276 -53.32 -25.21 6.38
CA ILE A 276 -53.25 -25.57 7.80
C ILE A 276 -54.46 -25.02 8.58
N ALA A 277 -54.87 -23.77 8.32
CA ALA A 277 -56.03 -23.16 8.96
C ALA A 277 -57.33 -23.90 8.62
N ILE A 278 -57.52 -24.33 7.37
CA ILE A 278 -58.68 -25.14 6.96
C ILE A 278 -58.69 -26.49 7.70
N CYS A 279 -57.56 -27.19 7.76
CA CYS A 279 -57.46 -28.46 8.49
C CYS A 279 -57.81 -28.31 9.98
N LEU A 280 -57.35 -27.23 10.62
CA LEU A 280 -57.70 -26.93 12.02
C LEU A 280 -59.19 -26.64 12.21
N ALA A 281 -59.80 -25.89 11.30
CA ALA A 281 -61.24 -25.60 11.36
C ALA A 281 -62.10 -26.87 11.24
N ILE A 282 -61.73 -27.78 10.34
CA ILE A 282 -62.41 -29.07 10.16
C ILE A 282 -62.27 -29.95 11.43
N LEU A 283 -61.07 -30.01 12.02
CA LEU A 283 -60.82 -30.73 13.27
C LEU A 283 -61.70 -30.21 14.41
N ILE A 284 -61.80 -28.89 14.57
CA ILE A 284 -62.65 -28.27 15.60
C ILE A 284 -64.12 -28.64 15.36
N LEU A 285 -64.58 -28.62 14.11
CA LEU A 285 -65.96 -28.94 13.76
C LEU A 285 -66.31 -30.41 14.08
N ILE A 286 -65.40 -31.35 13.80
CA ILE A 286 -65.54 -32.77 14.17
C ILE A 286 -65.63 -32.93 15.70
N LEU A 287 -64.76 -32.24 16.45
CA LEU A 287 -64.79 -32.28 17.91
C LEU A 287 -66.12 -31.77 18.46
N VAL A 288 -66.64 -30.66 17.94
CA VAL A 288 -67.94 -30.10 18.36
C VAL A 288 -69.08 -31.07 18.08
N ILE A 289 -69.12 -31.69 16.89
CA ILE A 289 -70.14 -32.68 16.54
C ILE A 289 -70.06 -33.89 17.48
N SER A 290 -68.85 -34.41 17.73
CA SER A 290 -68.66 -35.57 18.60
C SER A 290 -69.15 -35.31 20.03
N LEU A 291 -68.90 -34.10 20.55
CA LEU A 291 -69.41 -33.67 21.85
C LEU A 291 -70.94 -33.61 21.85
N ILE A 292 -71.56 -32.98 20.85
CA ILE A 292 -73.03 -32.90 20.76
C ILE A 292 -73.67 -34.29 20.71
N THR A 293 -73.12 -35.22 19.91
CA THR A 293 -73.63 -36.60 19.84
C THR A 293 -73.40 -37.43 21.10
N SER A 294 -72.43 -37.05 21.95
CA SER A 294 -72.18 -37.73 23.22
C SER A 294 -73.07 -37.24 24.37
N PHE A 295 -73.63 -36.02 24.24
CA PHE A 295 -74.53 -35.40 25.23
C PHE A 295 -76.01 -35.46 24.84
N THR A 296 -76.34 -36.03 23.67
CA THR A 296 -77.71 -36.33 23.21
C THR A 296 -77.96 -37.82 23.32
#